data_AF-A0A6N6JPV0-F1
#
_entry.id   AF-A0A6N6JPV0-F1
#
_cell.length_a   1.000
_cell.length_b   1.000
_cell.length_c   1.000
_cell.angle_alpha   90.00
_cell.angle_beta   90.00
_cell.angle_gamma   90.00
#
_symmetry.space_group_name_H-M   'P 1'
#
loop_
_entity.id
_entity.type
_entity.pdbx_description
1 polymer ?
#
loop_
_entity_poly.entity_id
_entity_poly.type
_entity_poly.pdbx_seq_one_letter_code
_entity_poly.pdbx_strand_id
1 'polypeptide(L)'
;MFAPMLGAAAGFLLNRARGGQIGAELALEMGLCSALLTLAVAAIAALCAMERERARSRAMQLAAIEEAERRAAARAKLALVEAEAQRCRAEMQLRESLMDTRNRLLQLEDVSNTADLRSQMLKRAVIELNGRVSAGNSQNLGEALARAASRIEALEARQQEVLEARQRLAALEAAQEKLSQGAMALSEAARREAEEVKASLKLAISDSQRRRNVEADEREESGRIIELEARIKRLAREIERLSNRTAPVAEEGIAGTVEPGGTGDQAKLGFFKALLDANKTLRKQIKAAA
;
A
#
# COMPACT_ATOMS: atom_id res chain seq x y z
N MET A 1 -37.45 -11.58 29.81
CA MET A 1 -37.30 -10.72 31.01
C MET A 1 -37.80 -11.34 32.31
N PHE A 2 -38.82 -12.21 32.33
CA PHE A 2 -39.47 -12.64 33.59
C PHE A 2 -38.98 -13.94 34.23
N ALA A 3 -38.16 -14.74 33.53
CA ALA A 3 -37.71 -16.05 34.02
C ALA A 3 -36.96 -16.03 35.38
N PRO A 4 -36.08 -15.05 35.67
CA PRO A 4 -35.39 -14.99 36.96
C PRO A 4 -36.31 -14.62 38.12
N MET A 5 -37.25 -13.70 37.89
CA MET A 5 -38.27 -13.31 38.86
C MET A 5 -39.23 -14.46 39.19
N LEU A 6 -39.59 -15.27 38.19
CA LEU A 6 -40.42 -16.46 38.39
C LEU A 6 -39.69 -17.54 39.20
N GLY A 7 -38.38 -17.71 38.99
CA GLY A 7 -37.54 -18.63 39.79
C GLY A 7 -37.43 -18.19 41.25
N ALA A 8 -37.20 -16.90 41.51
CA ALA A 8 -37.13 -16.35 42.86
C ALA A 8 -38.50 -16.40 43.58
N ALA A 9 -39.59 -16.11 42.87
CA ALA A 9 -40.95 -16.21 43.41
C ALA A 9 -41.34 -17.65 43.75
N ALA A 10 -40.99 -18.62 42.91
CA ALA A 10 -41.20 -20.04 43.17
C ALA A 10 -40.39 -20.53 44.38
N GLY A 11 -39.12 -20.11 44.50
CA GLY A 11 -38.28 -20.40 45.66
C GLY A 11 -38.81 -19.80 46.97
N PHE A 12 -39.32 -18.57 46.92
CA PHE A 12 -39.92 -17.90 48.08
C PHE A 12 -41.21 -18.58 48.56
N LEU A 13 -42.09 -18.98 47.63
CA LEU A 13 -43.33 -19.71 47.96
C LEU A 13 -43.04 -21.08 48.58
N LEU A 14 -42.02 -21.80 48.09
CA LEU A 14 -41.57 -23.08 48.65
C LEU A 14 -40.97 -22.93 50.06
N ASN A 15 -40.22 -21.85 50.31
CA ASN A 15 -39.62 -21.60 51.63
C ASN A 15 -40.67 -21.14 52.67
N ARG A 16 -41.67 -20.36 52.24
CA ARG A 16 -42.80 -19.92 53.06
C ARG A 16 -43.71 -21.09 53.45
N ALA A 17 -43.92 -22.05 52.55
CA ALA A 17 -44.67 -23.28 52.84
C ALA A 17 -43.99 -24.19 53.88
N ARG A 18 -42.68 -24.01 54.14
CA ARG A 18 -41.90 -24.79 55.11
C ARG A 18 -41.63 -24.06 56.43
N GLY A 19 -42.23 -22.89 56.67
CA GLY A 19 -42.18 -22.19 57.96
C GLY A 19 -40.87 -21.48 58.30
N GLY A 20 -39.96 -21.28 57.35
CA GLY A 20 -38.67 -20.62 57.61
C GLY A 20 -38.75 -19.09 57.57
N GLN A 21 -38.43 -18.41 58.67
CA GLN A 21 -38.29 -16.94 58.74
C GLN A 21 -37.11 -16.41 57.91
N ILE A 22 -36.12 -17.25 57.59
CA ILE A 22 -34.93 -16.94 56.77
C ILE A 22 -35.30 -16.68 55.28
N GLY A 23 -36.51 -17.08 54.85
CA GLY A 23 -36.91 -17.05 53.44
C GLY A 23 -37.14 -15.66 52.84
N ALA A 24 -37.48 -14.64 53.64
CA ALA A 24 -37.78 -13.30 53.14
C ALA A 24 -36.53 -12.47 52.81
N GLU A 25 -35.52 -12.53 53.68
CA GLU A 25 -34.23 -11.87 53.44
C GLU A 25 -33.51 -12.52 52.26
N LEU A 26 -33.47 -13.86 52.20
CA LEU A 26 -32.88 -14.58 51.07
C LEU A 26 -33.59 -14.29 49.73
N ALA A 27 -34.92 -14.13 49.74
CA ALA A 27 -35.67 -13.79 48.53
C ALA A 27 -35.45 -12.34 48.09
N LEU A 28 -35.28 -11.40 49.04
CA LEU A 28 -34.89 -10.03 48.74
C LEU A 28 -33.47 -9.96 48.16
N GLU A 29 -32.51 -10.69 48.74
CA GLU A 29 -31.15 -10.76 48.22
C GLU A 29 -31.09 -11.41 46.83
N MET A 30 -31.81 -12.51 46.61
CA MET A 30 -31.91 -13.13 45.28
C MET A 30 -32.61 -12.23 44.26
N GLY A 31 -33.65 -11.50 44.68
CA GLY A 31 -34.35 -10.53 43.84
C GLY A 31 -33.45 -9.37 43.43
N LEU A 32 -32.66 -8.83 44.37
CA LEU A 32 -31.67 -7.78 44.12
C LEU A 32 -30.53 -8.26 43.23
N CYS A 33 -29.96 -9.44 43.49
CA CYS A 33 -28.93 -10.05 42.65
C CYS A 33 -29.44 -10.30 41.22
N SER A 34 -30.66 -10.80 41.07
CA SER A 34 -31.31 -10.98 39.76
C SER A 34 -31.52 -9.64 39.04
N ALA A 35 -32.02 -8.62 39.74
CA ALA A 35 -32.22 -7.29 39.16
C ALA A 35 -30.89 -6.68 38.70
N LEU A 36 -29.83 -6.79 39.52
CA LEU A 36 -28.48 -6.33 39.20
C LEU A 36 -27.90 -7.05 37.97
N LEU A 37 -28.05 -8.39 37.89
CA LEU A 37 -27.63 -9.16 36.72
C LEU A 37 -28.38 -8.73 35.45
N THR A 38 -29.68 -8.49 35.55
CA THR A 38 -30.49 -8.07 34.41
C THR A 38 -30.08 -6.67 33.92
N LEU A 39 -29.79 -5.77 34.85
CA LEU A 39 -29.34 -4.40 34.58
C LEU A 39 -27.92 -4.39 33.99
N ALA A 40 -27.03 -5.25 34.48
CA ALA A 40 -25.68 -5.46 33.93
C ALA A 40 -25.74 -5.99 32.48
N VAL A 41 -26.59 -6.98 32.19
CA VAL A 41 -26.76 -7.51 30.82
C VAL A 41 -27.34 -6.44 29.89
N ALA A 42 -28.30 -5.64 30.36
CA ALA A 42 -28.86 -4.54 29.57
C ALA A 42 -27.81 -3.45 29.28
N ALA A 43 -26.98 -3.10 30.27
CA ALA A 43 -25.88 -2.14 30.10
C ALA A 43 -24.82 -2.64 29.11
N ILE A 44 -24.44 -3.93 29.18
CA ILE A 44 -23.51 -4.55 28.22
C ILE A 44 -24.12 -4.55 26.81
N ALA A 45 -25.40 -4.89 26.65
CA ALA A 45 -26.07 -4.86 25.36
C ALA A 45 -26.12 -3.45 24.75
N ALA A 46 -26.39 -2.42 25.57
CA ALA A 46 -26.36 -1.02 25.14
C ALA A 46 -24.96 -0.57 24.71
N LEU A 47 -23.92 -0.94 25.48
CA LEU A 47 -22.53 -0.66 25.11
C LEU A 47 -22.14 -1.33 23.79
N CYS A 48 -22.49 -2.61 23.59
CA CYS A 48 -22.26 -3.32 22.34
C CYS A 48 -23.01 -2.71 21.15
N ALA A 49 -24.24 -2.19 21.36
CA ALA A 49 -24.98 -1.51 20.31
C ALA A 49 -24.30 -0.19 19.89
N MET A 50 -23.84 0.61 20.86
CA MET A 50 -23.10 1.84 20.58
C MET A 50 -21.77 1.57 19.87
N GLU A 51 -21.04 0.52 20.25
CA GLU A 51 -19.79 0.15 19.55
C GLU A 51 -20.05 -0.29 18.11
N ARG A 52 -21.13 -1.04 17.86
CA ARG A 52 -21.53 -1.42 16.50
C ARG A 52 -21.89 -0.21 15.64
N GLU A 53 -22.58 0.79 16.19
CA GLU A 53 -22.87 2.03 15.46
C GLU A 53 -21.61 2.83 15.17
N ARG A 54 -20.69 2.96 16.14
CA ARG A 54 -19.39 3.60 15.92
C ARG A 54 -18.56 2.88 14.86
N ALA A 55 -18.56 1.54 14.88
CA ALA A 55 -17.87 0.73 13.87
C ALA A 55 -18.48 0.93 12.47
N ARG A 56 -19.82 0.94 12.36
CA ARG A 56 -20.52 1.24 11.10
C ARG A 56 -20.23 2.63 10.58
N SER A 57 -20.22 3.64 11.46
CA SER A 57 -19.89 5.03 11.09
C SER A 57 -18.46 5.14 10.57
N ARG A 58 -17.49 4.52 11.27
CA ARG A 58 -16.08 4.45 10.81
C ARG A 58 -15.95 3.74 9.47
N ALA A 59 -16.65 2.61 9.28
CA ALA A 59 -16.65 1.88 8.02
C ALA A 59 -17.20 2.73 6.86
N MET A 60 -18.28 3.48 7.09
CA MET A 60 -18.83 4.42 6.10
C MET A 60 -17.87 5.57 5.78
N GLN A 61 -17.18 6.13 6.78
CA GLN A 61 -16.18 7.17 6.58
C GLN A 61 -14.98 6.66 5.76
N LEU A 62 -14.47 5.45 6.07
CA LEU A 62 -13.39 4.83 5.31
C LEU A 62 -13.81 4.57 3.85
N ALA A 63 -15.02 4.06 3.62
CA ALA A 63 -15.54 3.84 2.27
C ALA A 63 -15.65 5.16 1.48
N ALA A 64 -16.08 6.25 2.12
CA ALA A 64 -16.15 7.57 1.49
C ALA A 64 -14.75 8.13 1.15
N ILE A 65 -13.76 7.91 2.01
CA ILE A 65 -12.36 8.28 1.75
C ILE A 65 -11.80 7.48 0.57
N GLU A 66 -11.98 6.16 0.56
CA GLU A 66 -11.54 5.32 -0.56
C GLU A 66 -12.18 5.74 -1.89
N GLU A 67 -13.47 6.07 -1.87
CA GLU A 67 -14.16 6.53 -3.09
C GLU A 67 -13.64 7.90 -3.55
N ALA A 68 -13.34 8.81 -2.63
CA ALA A 68 -12.72 10.10 -2.94
C ALA A 68 -11.32 9.92 -3.53
N GLU A 69 -10.51 9.02 -2.97
CA GLU A 69 -9.18 8.69 -3.49
C GLU A 69 -9.25 8.06 -4.88
N ARG A 70 -10.19 7.12 -5.12
CA ARG A 70 -10.40 6.52 -6.45
C ARG A 70 -10.79 7.59 -7.47
N ARG A 71 -11.67 8.53 -7.12
CA ARG A 71 -12.07 9.64 -8.00
C ARG A 71 -10.90 10.58 -8.26
N ALA A 72 -10.09 10.91 -7.25
CA ALA A 72 -8.90 11.74 -7.42
C ALA A 72 -7.87 11.07 -8.34
N ALA A 73 -7.61 9.78 -8.14
CA ALA A 73 -6.72 8.99 -9.00
C ALA A 73 -7.24 8.91 -10.45
N ALA A 74 -8.55 8.75 -10.64
CA ALA A 74 -9.16 8.76 -11.98
C ALA A 74 -9.00 10.13 -12.67
N ARG A 75 -9.19 11.23 -11.96
CA ARG A 75 -8.96 12.59 -12.49
C ARG A 75 -7.51 12.83 -12.86
N ALA A 76 -6.56 12.36 -12.05
CA ALA A 76 -5.14 12.46 -12.36
C ALA A 76 -4.78 11.68 -13.64
N LYS A 77 -5.32 10.46 -13.81
CA LYS A 77 -5.15 9.68 -15.05
C LYS A 77 -5.74 10.39 -16.26
N LEU A 78 -6.94 10.96 -16.14
CA LEU A 78 -7.57 11.73 -17.22
C LEU A 78 -6.73 12.95 -17.61
N ALA A 79 -6.21 13.70 -16.63
CA ALA A 79 -5.35 14.85 -16.90
C ALA A 79 -4.06 14.47 -17.66
N LEU A 80 -3.46 13.31 -17.33
CA LEU A 80 -2.29 12.80 -18.06
C LEU A 80 -2.65 12.45 -19.51
N VAL A 81 -3.76 11.74 -19.73
CA VAL A 81 -4.23 11.37 -21.08
C VAL A 81 -4.57 12.61 -21.91
N GLU A 82 -5.20 13.62 -21.30
CA GLU A 82 -5.50 14.90 -21.96
C GLU A 82 -4.22 15.65 -22.35
N ALA A 83 -3.21 15.68 -21.49
CA ALA A 83 -1.91 16.29 -21.78
C ALA A 83 -1.18 15.56 -22.93
N GLU A 84 -1.19 14.22 -22.93
CA GLU A 84 -0.65 13.41 -24.03
C GLU A 84 -1.40 13.67 -25.35
N ALA A 85 -2.72 13.75 -25.31
CA ALA A 85 -3.54 14.03 -26.49
C ALA A 85 -3.32 15.45 -27.04
N GLN A 86 -3.10 16.44 -26.18
CA GLN A 86 -2.73 17.80 -26.60
C GLN A 86 -1.34 17.82 -27.27
N ARG A 87 -0.38 17.12 -26.66
CA ARG A 87 0.97 16.99 -27.23
C ARG A 87 0.95 16.31 -28.60
N CYS A 88 0.23 15.20 -28.75
CA CYS A 88 0.09 14.50 -30.01
C CYS A 88 -0.54 15.39 -31.10
N ARG A 89 -1.56 16.18 -30.74
CA ARG A 89 -2.15 17.17 -31.65
C ARG A 89 -1.14 18.23 -32.09
N ALA A 90 -0.34 18.77 -31.17
CA ALA A 90 0.70 19.73 -31.49
C ALA A 90 1.78 19.14 -32.40
N GLU A 91 2.20 17.89 -32.17
CA GLU A 91 3.15 17.18 -33.04
C GLU A 91 2.60 16.97 -34.45
N MET A 92 1.32 16.62 -34.59
CA MET A 92 0.67 16.45 -35.89
C MET A 92 0.57 17.78 -36.65
N GLN A 93 0.17 18.86 -36.00
CA GLN A 93 0.13 20.21 -36.59
C GLN A 93 1.53 20.70 -37.02
N LEU A 94 2.56 20.38 -36.24
CA LEU A 94 3.94 20.69 -36.60
C LEU A 94 4.37 19.90 -37.85
N ARG A 95 4.03 18.61 -37.95
CA ARG A 95 4.34 17.79 -39.12
C ARG A 95 3.63 18.29 -40.38
N GLU A 96 2.37 18.68 -40.26
CA GLU A 96 1.59 19.25 -41.36
C GLU A 96 2.22 20.57 -41.84
N SER A 97 2.55 21.49 -40.92
CA SER A 97 3.19 22.75 -41.29
C SER A 97 4.60 22.57 -41.87
N LEU A 98 5.36 21.57 -41.42
CA LEU A 98 6.64 21.18 -42.03
C LEU A 98 6.46 20.68 -43.47
N MET A 99 5.47 19.82 -43.71
CA MET A 99 5.18 19.33 -45.06
C MET A 99 4.75 20.46 -45.99
N ASP A 100 3.87 21.33 -45.54
CA ASP A 100 3.38 22.47 -46.33
C ASP A 100 4.50 23.47 -46.64
N THR A 101 5.33 23.81 -45.66
CA THR A 101 6.47 24.72 -45.87
C THR A 101 7.52 24.09 -46.80
N ARG A 102 7.78 22.79 -46.67
CA ARG A 102 8.68 22.06 -47.58
C ARG A 102 8.13 22.00 -49.00
N ASN A 103 6.84 21.71 -49.18
CA ASN A 103 6.20 21.69 -50.50
C ASN A 103 6.22 23.08 -51.15
N ARG A 104 5.95 24.13 -50.37
CA ARG A 104 6.03 25.51 -50.85
C ARG A 104 7.45 25.89 -51.23
N LEU A 105 8.46 25.46 -50.47
CA LEU A 105 9.86 25.67 -50.81
C LEU A 105 10.25 24.98 -52.12
N LEU A 106 9.84 23.72 -52.32
CA LEU A 106 10.10 23.01 -53.58
C LEU A 106 9.51 23.79 -54.79
N GLN A 107 8.28 24.27 -54.67
CA GLN A 107 7.64 25.08 -55.71
C GLN A 107 8.39 26.42 -55.97
N LEU A 108 8.93 27.03 -54.91
CA LEU A 108 9.63 28.31 -55.01
C LEU A 108 11.08 28.15 -55.50
N GLU A 109 11.78 27.06 -55.13
CA GLU A 109 13.18 26.80 -55.50
C GLU A 109 13.32 26.49 -57.00
N ASP A 110 12.36 25.76 -57.59
CA ASP A 110 12.30 25.54 -59.04
C ASP A 110 12.21 26.87 -59.81
N VAL A 111 11.52 27.86 -59.25
CA VAL A 111 11.41 29.21 -59.81
C VAL A 111 12.65 30.06 -59.51
N SER A 112 13.22 29.96 -58.29
CA SER A 112 14.36 30.76 -57.83
C SER A 112 15.65 30.45 -58.58
N ASN A 113 15.97 29.18 -58.82
CA ASN A 113 17.22 28.79 -59.50
C ASN A 113 17.31 29.35 -60.93
N THR A 114 16.15 29.53 -61.59
CA THR A 114 16.08 30.18 -62.90
C THR A 114 15.96 31.71 -62.79
N ALA A 115 15.40 32.22 -61.70
CA ALA A 115 15.25 33.65 -61.41
C ALA A 115 16.59 34.34 -61.09
N ASP A 116 17.47 33.71 -60.32
CA ASP A 116 18.77 34.26 -59.93
C ASP A 116 19.64 34.54 -61.16
N LEU A 117 19.76 33.55 -62.05
CA LEU A 117 20.54 33.66 -63.27
C LEU A 117 19.94 34.74 -64.20
N ARG A 118 18.61 34.75 -64.35
CA ARG A 118 17.88 35.75 -65.16
C ARG A 118 18.00 37.17 -64.59
N SER A 119 17.93 37.33 -63.26
CA SER A 119 18.10 38.61 -62.58
C SER A 119 19.52 39.14 -62.77
N GLN A 120 20.54 38.30 -62.59
CA GLN A 120 21.93 38.69 -62.84
C GLN A 120 22.20 39.06 -64.30
N MET A 121 21.67 38.31 -65.26
CA MET A 121 21.77 38.63 -66.69
C MET A 121 21.03 39.93 -67.04
N LEU A 122 19.84 40.16 -66.48
CA LEU A 122 19.08 41.40 -66.68
C LEU A 122 19.81 42.61 -66.07
N LYS A 123 20.37 42.49 -64.86
CA LYS A 123 21.17 43.56 -64.24
C LYS A 123 22.38 43.92 -65.11
N ARG A 124 23.10 42.93 -65.65
CA ARG A 124 24.22 43.16 -66.58
C ARG A 124 23.76 43.85 -67.87
N ALA A 125 22.66 43.38 -68.48
CA ALA A 125 22.09 43.98 -69.68
C ALA A 125 21.61 45.44 -69.44
N VAL A 126 21.04 45.73 -68.27
CA VAL A 126 20.64 47.09 -67.86
C VAL A 126 21.86 48.01 -67.73
N ILE A 127 22.95 47.54 -67.15
CA ILE A 127 24.21 48.30 -67.04
C ILE A 127 24.77 48.61 -68.44
N GLU A 128 24.82 47.62 -69.33
CA GLU A 128 25.29 47.81 -70.72
C GLU A 128 24.39 48.75 -71.53
N LEU A 129 23.06 48.66 -71.37
CA LEU A 129 22.11 49.54 -72.05
C LEU A 129 22.16 50.97 -71.50
N ASN A 130 22.32 51.17 -70.19
CA ASN A 130 22.55 52.49 -69.61
C ASN A 130 23.80 53.17 -70.20
N GLY A 131 24.89 52.41 -70.38
CA GLY A 131 26.10 52.92 -71.04
C GLY A 131 25.87 53.34 -72.51
N ARG A 132 24.89 52.75 -73.20
CA ARG A 132 24.50 53.10 -74.58
C ARG A 132 23.47 54.24 -74.66
N VAL A 133 22.60 54.39 -73.67
CA VAL A 133 21.64 55.52 -73.57
C VAL A 133 22.39 56.85 -73.42
N SER A 134 23.49 56.86 -72.66
CA SER A 134 24.40 58.00 -72.56
C SER A 134 25.03 58.42 -73.90
N ALA A 135 24.90 57.59 -74.95
CA ALA A 135 25.43 57.83 -76.30
C ALA A 135 24.37 58.27 -77.34
N GLY A 136 23.12 58.60 -76.95
CA GLY A 136 22.23 59.43 -77.77
C GLY A 136 20.92 58.80 -78.31
N ASN A 137 20.54 57.58 -77.93
CA ASN A 137 19.22 57.01 -78.26
C ASN A 137 18.35 56.95 -76.98
N SER A 138 17.38 57.85 -76.80
CA SER A 138 16.88 58.16 -75.44
C SER A 138 15.53 57.55 -75.05
N GLN A 139 14.51 57.55 -75.91
CA GLN A 139 13.14 57.20 -75.46
C GLN A 139 12.87 55.69 -75.37
N ASN A 140 13.09 54.93 -76.45
CA ASN A 140 12.80 53.48 -76.47
C ASN A 140 13.68 52.67 -75.49
N LEU A 141 14.88 53.18 -75.20
CA LEU A 141 15.79 52.55 -74.26
C LEU A 141 15.40 52.85 -72.80
N GLY A 142 14.86 54.04 -72.50
CA GLY A 142 14.33 54.36 -71.17
C GLY A 142 13.18 53.44 -70.75
N GLU A 143 12.23 53.16 -71.65
CA GLU A 143 11.13 52.22 -71.38
C GLU A 143 11.59 50.76 -71.24
N ALA A 144 12.62 50.36 -71.98
CA ALA A 144 13.21 49.02 -71.85
C ALA A 144 13.92 48.85 -70.50
N LEU A 145 14.64 49.88 -70.05
CA LEU A 145 15.30 49.92 -68.75
C LEU A 145 14.29 49.90 -67.59
N ALA A 146 13.20 50.66 -67.68
CA ALA A 146 12.14 50.64 -66.67
C ALA A 146 11.47 49.25 -66.55
N ARG A 147 11.18 48.59 -67.68
CA ARG A 147 10.64 47.22 -67.70
C ARG A 147 11.63 46.17 -67.20
N ALA A 148 12.92 46.37 -67.42
CA ALA A 148 13.96 45.50 -66.89
C ALA A 148 14.13 45.68 -65.38
N ALA A 149 14.11 46.92 -64.88
CA ALA A 149 14.16 47.24 -63.45
C ALA A 149 12.97 46.64 -62.69
N SER A 150 11.74 46.80 -63.18
CA SER A 150 10.55 46.21 -62.55
C SER A 150 10.58 44.68 -62.54
N ARG A 151 11.17 44.06 -63.57
CA ARG A 151 11.39 42.60 -63.62
C ARG A 151 12.45 42.15 -62.61
N ILE A 152 13.52 42.92 -62.42
CA ILE A 152 14.55 42.63 -61.43
C ILE A 152 13.94 42.68 -60.02
N GLU A 153 13.19 43.74 -59.72
CA GLU A 153 12.51 43.92 -58.43
C GLU A 153 11.53 42.76 -58.11
N ALA A 154 10.75 42.33 -59.11
CA ALA A 154 9.86 41.17 -58.96
C ALA A 154 10.61 39.84 -58.74
N LEU A 155 11.82 39.69 -59.29
CA LEU A 155 12.66 38.50 -59.07
C LEU A 155 13.32 38.54 -57.69
N GLU A 156 13.75 39.71 -57.22
CA GLU A 156 14.31 39.91 -55.88
C GLU A 156 13.27 39.67 -54.78
N ALA A 157 12.03 40.13 -54.97
CA ALA A 157 10.93 39.85 -54.04
C ALA A 157 10.67 38.34 -53.90
N ARG A 158 10.70 37.60 -55.02
CA ARG A 158 10.57 36.12 -55.01
C ARG A 158 11.75 35.43 -54.32
N GLN A 159 12.97 35.94 -54.46
CA GLN A 159 14.13 35.44 -53.72
C GLN A 159 13.96 35.64 -52.21
N GLN A 160 13.44 36.79 -51.79
CA GLN A 160 13.13 37.06 -50.38
C GLN A 160 12.09 36.08 -49.83
N GLU A 161 11.04 35.77 -50.58
CA GLU A 161 10.04 34.76 -50.18
C GLU A 161 10.67 33.36 -49.98
N VAL A 162 11.61 32.95 -50.84
CA VAL A 162 12.35 31.68 -50.70
C VAL A 162 13.17 31.68 -49.41
N LEU A 163 13.91 32.77 -49.14
CA LEU A 163 14.72 32.89 -47.94
C LEU A 163 13.89 32.86 -46.66
N GLU A 164 12.76 33.58 -46.64
CA GLU A 164 11.81 33.54 -45.52
C GLU A 164 11.25 32.14 -45.31
N ALA A 165 10.88 31.44 -46.38
CA ALA A 165 10.37 30.08 -46.30
C ALA A 165 11.43 29.11 -45.78
N ARG A 166 12.71 29.28 -46.16
CA ARG A 166 13.85 28.48 -45.63
C ARG A 166 14.08 28.74 -44.14
N GLN A 167 14.01 30.00 -43.70
CA GLN A 167 14.12 30.35 -42.28
C GLN A 167 12.96 29.75 -41.47
N ARG A 168 11.73 29.79 -41.99
CA ARG A 168 10.57 29.15 -41.36
C ARG A 168 10.74 27.64 -41.27
N LEU A 169 11.22 26.98 -42.33
CA LEU A 169 11.50 25.54 -42.32
C LEU A 169 12.54 25.20 -41.24
N ALA A 170 13.67 25.90 -41.19
CA ALA A 170 14.71 25.68 -40.19
C ALA A 170 14.20 25.87 -38.75
N ALA A 171 13.33 26.86 -38.51
CA ALA A 171 12.72 27.08 -37.20
C ALA A 171 11.77 25.93 -36.80
N LEU A 172 10.98 25.41 -37.75
CA LEU A 172 10.09 24.27 -37.51
C LEU A 172 10.86 22.96 -37.30
N GLU A 173 11.95 22.75 -38.04
CA GLU A 173 12.85 21.59 -37.84
C GLU A 173 13.51 21.63 -36.46
N ALA A 174 14.00 22.80 -36.03
CA ALA A 174 14.53 22.98 -34.68
C ALA A 174 13.46 22.76 -33.59
N ALA A 175 12.22 23.17 -33.83
CA ALA A 175 11.11 22.89 -32.93
C ALA A 175 10.77 21.38 -32.86
N GLN A 176 10.82 20.69 -34.01
CA GLN A 176 10.62 19.24 -34.09
C GLN A 176 11.73 18.49 -33.33
N GLU A 177 12.98 18.91 -33.48
CA GLU A 177 14.11 18.31 -32.80
C GLU A 177 13.97 18.45 -31.28
N LYS A 178 13.64 19.65 -30.78
CA LYS A 178 13.37 19.88 -29.34
C LYS A 178 12.25 18.99 -28.81
N LEU A 179 11.16 18.82 -29.55
CA LEU A 179 10.06 17.93 -29.17
C LEU A 179 10.52 16.46 -29.14
N SER A 180 11.34 16.03 -30.09
CA SER A 180 11.88 14.67 -30.13
C SER A 180 12.84 14.38 -28.96
N GLN A 181 13.72 15.33 -28.63
CA GLN A 181 14.62 15.23 -27.47
C GLN A 181 13.83 15.20 -26.16
N GLY A 182 12.82 16.06 -26.02
CA GLY A 182 11.91 16.05 -24.87
C GLY A 182 11.12 14.74 -24.74
N ALA A 183 10.72 14.12 -25.86
CA ALA A 183 10.10 12.79 -25.88
C ALA A 183 11.01 11.72 -25.30
N MET A 184 12.28 11.70 -25.74
CA MET A 184 13.27 10.73 -25.28
C MET A 184 13.57 10.90 -23.79
N ALA A 185 13.76 12.14 -23.33
CA ALA A 185 14.00 12.43 -21.92
C ALA A 185 12.85 11.97 -21.01
N LEU A 186 11.60 12.21 -21.41
CA LEU A 186 10.43 11.72 -20.69
C LEU A 186 10.32 10.19 -20.69
N SER A 187 10.64 9.54 -21.82
CA SER A 187 10.66 8.08 -21.89
C SER A 187 11.76 7.48 -21.00
N GLU A 188 12.92 8.12 -20.90
CA GLU A 188 13.99 7.66 -20.01
C GLU A 188 13.62 7.85 -18.54
N ALA A 189 13.04 9.00 -18.19
CA ALA A 189 12.55 9.27 -16.84
C ALA A 189 11.49 8.24 -16.42
N ALA A 190 10.48 7.99 -17.27
CA ALA A 190 9.44 7.00 -17.02
C ALA A 190 10.01 5.57 -16.87
N ARG A 191 11.06 5.22 -17.62
CA ARG A 191 11.76 3.93 -17.45
C ARG A 191 12.48 3.85 -16.10
N ARG A 192 13.17 4.90 -15.68
CA ARG A 192 13.86 4.94 -14.37
C ARG A 192 12.86 4.84 -13.22
N GLU A 193 11.77 5.60 -13.27
CA GLU A 193 10.70 5.51 -12.27
C GLU A 193 10.10 4.11 -12.22
N ALA A 194 9.85 3.47 -13.37
CA ALA A 194 9.35 2.09 -13.41
C ALA A 194 10.34 1.08 -12.79
N GLU A 195 11.65 1.27 -12.99
CA GLU A 195 12.68 0.45 -12.36
C GLU A 195 12.75 0.68 -10.84
N GLU A 196 12.63 1.91 -10.37
CA GLU A 196 12.56 2.26 -8.94
C GLU A 196 11.32 1.67 -8.26
N VAL A 197 10.15 1.75 -8.91
CA VAL A 197 8.91 1.10 -8.43
C VAL A 197 9.08 -0.42 -8.40
N LYS A 198 9.70 -1.02 -9.43
CA LYS A 198 9.99 -2.45 -9.44
C LYS A 198 10.93 -2.86 -8.30
N ALA A 199 11.96 -2.06 -8.03
CA ALA A 199 12.90 -2.31 -6.94
C ALA A 199 12.22 -2.18 -5.55
N SER A 200 11.44 -1.14 -5.34
CA SER A 200 10.70 -0.94 -4.08
C SER A 200 9.65 -2.03 -3.85
N LEU A 201 8.93 -2.47 -4.89
CA LEU A 201 8.01 -3.61 -4.80
C LEU A 201 8.74 -4.92 -4.44
N LYS A 202 9.92 -5.17 -5.00
CA LYS A 202 10.72 -6.36 -4.62
C LYS A 202 11.11 -6.33 -3.14
N LEU A 203 11.51 -5.16 -2.62
CA LEU A 203 11.81 -4.99 -1.19
C LEU A 203 10.56 -5.21 -0.33
N ALA A 204 9.43 -4.61 -0.70
CA ALA A 204 8.17 -4.78 0.03
C ALA A 204 7.68 -6.24 0.04
N ILE A 205 7.84 -6.98 -1.06
CA ILE A 205 7.52 -8.41 -1.13
C ILE A 205 8.46 -9.21 -0.23
N SER A 206 9.77 -8.92 -0.26
CA SER A 206 10.75 -9.56 0.63
C SER A 206 10.43 -9.30 2.10
N ASP A 207 10.10 -8.07 2.47
CA ASP A 207 9.73 -7.71 3.84
C ASP A 207 8.42 -8.36 4.28
N SER A 208 7.43 -8.43 3.39
CA SER A 208 6.17 -9.16 3.63
C SER A 208 6.40 -10.66 3.83
N GLN A 209 7.32 -11.27 3.07
CA GLN A 209 7.71 -12.66 3.26
C GLN A 209 8.42 -12.87 4.60
N ARG A 210 9.35 -11.98 4.97
CA ARG A 210 10.01 -12.02 6.28
C ARG A 210 9.01 -11.93 7.43
N ARG A 211 8.06 -10.99 7.38
CA ARG A 211 7.02 -10.85 8.41
C ARG A 211 6.16 -12.10 8.53
N ARG A 212 5.74 -12.68 7.40
CA ARG A 212 4.95 -13.93 7.40
C ARG A 212 5.72 -15.10 8.01
N ASN A 213 7.02 -15.21 7.79
CA ASN A 213 7.83 -16.28 8.37
C ASN A 213 7.97 -16.11 9.89
N VAL A 214 8.25 -14.90 10.37
CA VAL A 214 8.31 -14.61 11.82
C VAL A 214 6.97 -14.88 12.51
N GLU A 215 5.87 -14.42 11.91
CA GLU A 215 4.52 -14.68 12.45
C GLU A 215 4.15 -16.18 12.45
N ALA A 216 4.71 -16.99 11.54
CA ALA A 216 4.49 -18.43 11.53
C ALA A 216 5.20 -19.11 12.71
N ASP A 217 6.45 -18.74 12.98
CA ASP A 217 7.23 -19.27 14.10
C ASP A 217 6.59 -18.90 15.45
N GLU A 218 6.12 -17.66 15.62
CA GLU A 218 5.44 -17.21 16.85
C GLU A 218 4.10 -17.95 17.10
N ARG A 219 3.36 -18.28 16.03
CA ARG A 219 2.11 -19.05 16.15
C ARG A 219 2.38 -20.51 16.54
N GLU A 220 3.45 -21.11 16.04
CA GLU A 220 3.86 -22.46 16.47
C GLU A 220 4.30 -22.48 17.94
N GLU A 221 5.07 -21.48 18.40
CA GLU A 221 5.47 -21.36 19.80
C GLU A 221 4.26 -21.14 20.73
N SER A 222 3.33 -20.26 20.34
CA SER A 222 2.08 -20.05 21.07
C SER A 222 1.23 -21.33 21.17
N GLY A 223 1.14 -22.10 20.09
CA GLY A 223 0.46 -23.40 20.09
C GLY A 223 1.08 -24.41 21.06
N ARG A 224 2.42 -24.50 21.09
CA ARG A 224 3.16 -25.37 22.03
C ARG A 224 2.96 -24.94 23.48
N ILE A 225 2.92 -23.63 23.76
CA ILE A 225 2.65 -23.12 25.11
C ILE A 225 1.24 -23.51 25.58
N ILE A 226 0.23 -23.39 24.72
CA ILE A 226 -1.16 -23.79 25.03
C ILE A 226 -1.24 -25.30 25.33
N GLU A 227 -0.55 -26.14 24.56
CA GLU A 227 -0.48 -27.58 24.82
C GLU A 227 0.20 -27.91 26.16
N LEU A 228 1.29 -27.22 26.48
CA LEU A 228 2.01 -27.37 27.75
C LEU A 228 1.14 -26.92 28.93
N GLU A 229 0.44 -25.80 28.83
CA GLU A 229 -0.50 -25.35 29.87
C GLU A 229 -1.64 -26.36 30.10
N ALA A 230 -2.20 -26.93 29.03
CA ALA A 230 -3.23 -27.95 29.13
C ALA A 230 -2.72 -29.25 29.77
N ARG A 231 -1.44 -29.59 29.56
CA ARG A 231 -0.79 -30.76 30.16
C ARG A 231 -0.47 -30.52 31.64
N ILE A 232 0.02 -29.32 32.01
CA ILE A 232 0.25 -28.91 33.39
C ILE A 232 -1.07 -28.94 34.18
N LYS A 233 -2.15 -28.39 33.63
CA LYS A 233 -3.48 -28.44 34.27
C LYS A 233 -4.00 -29.87 34.49
N ARG A 234 -3.70 -30.79 33.56
CA ARG A 234 -4.05 -32.23 33.72
C ARG A 234 -3.23 -32.88 34.84
N LEU A 235 -1.91 -32.68 34.85
CA LEU A 235 -1.03 -33.21 35.89
C LEU A 235 -1.36 -32.66 37.28
N ALA A 236 -1.66 -31.36 37.40
CA ALA A 236 -2.07 -30.75 38.66
C ALA A 236 -3.33 -31.40 39.24
N ARG A 237 -4.35 -31.64 38.40
CA ARG A 237 -5.58 -32.35 38.81
C ARG A 237 -5.32 -33.80 39.19
N GLU A 238 -4.35 -34.44 38.55
CA GLU A 238 -3.98 -35.83 38.85
C GLU A 238 -3.22 -35.92 40.18
N ILE A 239 -2.33 -34.97 40.47
CA ILE A 239 -1.68 -34.82 41.77
C ILE A 239 -2.72 -34.55 42.85
N GLU A 240 -3.68 -33.65 42.62
CA GLU A 240 -4.77 -33.36 43.57
C GLU A 240 -5.65 -34.59 43.82
N ARG A 241 -5.94 -35.39 42.79
CA ARG A 241 -6.64 -36.67 42.95
C ARG A 241 -5.83 -37.70 43.76
N LEU A 242 -4.51 -37.75 43.54
CA LEU A 242 -3.61 -38.64 44.28
C LEU A 242 -3.38 -38.17 45.71
N SER A 243 -3.37 -36.86 45.98
CA SER A 243 -3.27 -36.31 47.34
C SER A 243 -4.58 -36.45 48.11
N ASN A 244 -5.72 -36.37 47.43
CA ASN A 244 -7.04 -36.55 48.03
C ASN A 244 -7.43 -38.03 48.20
N ARG A 245 -6.65 -38.95 47.62
CA ARG A 245 -6.62 -40.33 48.07
C ARG A 245 -5.94 -40.34 49.45
N THR A 246 -6.75 -40.28 50.49
CA THR A 246 -6.36 -40.65 51.84
C THR A 246 -5.72 -42.04 51.78
N ALA A 247 -4.40 -42.08 51.97
CA ALA A 247 -3.74 -43.31 52.37
C ALA A 247 -4.47 -43.83 53.62
N PRO A 248 -4.75 -45.14 53.73
CA PRO A 248 -5.26 -45.67 54.98
C PRO A 248 -4.28 -45.24 56.08
N VAL A 249 -4.83 -44.59 57.11
CA VAL A 249 -4.08 -44.14 58.27
C VAL A 249 -3.34 -45.36 58.81
N ALA A 250 -2.03 -45.41 58.61
CA ALA A 250 -1.19 -46.37 59.31
C ALA A 250 -1.17 -45.91 60.76
N GLU A 251 -1.79 -46.72 61.63
CA GLU A 251 -1.72 -46.56 63.07
C GLU A 251 -0.25 -46.35 63.49
N GLU A 252 -0.05 -45.45 64.46
CA GLU A 252 1.21 -45.27 65.15
C GLU A 252 1.56 -46.58 65.90
N GLY A 253 2.15 -47.52 65.17
CA GLY A 253 2.58 -48.81 65.66
C GLY A 253 4.06 -48.98 65.41
N ILE A 254 4.84 -48.83 66.49
CA ILE A 254 6.05 -49.59 66.86
C ILE A 254 6.89 -50.12 65.69
N ALA A 255 8.19 -49.77 65.68
CA ALA A 255 9.19 -50.36 64.80
C ALA A 255 9.20 -51.90 64.91
N GLY A 256 8.40 -52.54 64.07
CA GLY A 256 8.27 -53.98 63.94
C GLY A 256 9.03 -54.44 62.72
N THR A 257 9.91 -55.41 62.93
CA THR A 257 10.51 -56.24 61.90
C THR A 257 9.46 -56.69 60.90
N VAL A 258 9.71 -56.44 59.61
CA VAL A 258 8.82 -56.82 58.51
C VAL A 258 8.60 -58.34 58.54
N GLU A 259 7.37 -58.78 58.82
CA GLU A 259 6.98 -60.18 58.61
C GLU A 259 7.04 -60.53 57.11
N PRO A 260 7.45 -61.75 56.75
CA PRO A 260 7.63 -62.15 55.36
C PRO A 260 6.26 -62.36 54.70
N GLY A 261 5.74 -61.33 54.04
CA GLY A 261 4.48 -61.39 53.29
C GLY A 261 3.98 -60.08 52.66
N GLY A 262 4.64 -58.94 52.88
CA GLY A 262 4.22 -57.65 52.32
C GLY A 262 4.50 -57.49 50.82
N THR A 263 3.53 -56.93 50.08
CA THR A 263 3.66 -56.62 48.65
C THR A 263 4.90 -55.77 48.34
N GLY A 264 5.52 -55.97 47.17
CA GLY A 264 6.81 -55.38 46.81
C GLY A 264 6.91 -53.85 46.91
N ASP A 265 5.78 -53.12 46.95
CA ASP A 265 5.76 -51.67 47.14
C ASP A 265 5.92 -51.25 48.61
N GLN A 266 5.49 -52.06 49.58
CA GLN A 266 5.76 -51.82 51.01
C GLN A 266 7.24 -52.02 51.35
N ALA A 267 7.88 -53.02 50.74
CA ALA A 267 9.32 -53.23 50.89
C ALA A 267 10.14 -52.07 50.31
N LYS A 268 9.75 -51.53 49.14
CA LYS A 268 10.38 -50.35 48.54
C LYS A 268 10.22 -49.10 49.40
N LEU A 269 9.02 -48.84 49.92
CA LEU A 269 8.77 -47.71 50.81
C LEU A 269 9.55 -47.82 52.13
N GLY A 270 9.62 -49.02 52.71
CA GLY A 270 10.46 -49.29 53.89
C GLY A 270 11.95 -49.05 53.60
N PHE A 271 12.44 -49.48 52.43
CA PHE A 271 13.82 -49.24 52.01
C PHE A 271 14.13 -47.76 51.82
N PHE A 272 13.28 -46.99 51.12
CA PHE A 272 13.50 -45.55 50.94
C PHE A 272 13.46 -44.76 52.26
N LYS A 273 12.58 -45.17 53.19
CA LYS A 273 12.52 -44.57 54.53
C LYS A 273 13.79 -44.84 55.33
N ALA A 274 14.27 -46.08 55.33
CA ALA A 274 15.53 -46.44 55.98
C ALA A 274 16.73 -45.67 55.38
N LEU A 275 16.75 -45.48 54.06
CA LEU A 275 17.80 -44.74 53.35
C LEU A 275 17.80 -43.25 53.70
N LEU A 276 16.62 -42.64 53.84
CA LEU A 276 16.47 -41.25 54.27
C LEU A 276 16.90 -41.05 55.73
N ASP A 277 16.56 -41.97 56.61
CA ASP A 277 16.94 -41.89 58.02
C ASP A 277 18.44 -42.12 58.23
N ALA A 278 19.05 -43.03 57.47
CA ALA A 278 20.50 -43.21 57.40
C ALA A 278 21.20 -41.94 56.89
N ASN A 279 20.64 -41.27 55.87
CA ASN A 279 21.20 -40.02 55.35
C ASN A 279 21.12 -38.87 56.38
N LYS A 280 20.03 -38.79 57.14
CA LYS A 280 19.88 -37.82 58.24
C LYS A 280 20.87 -38.08 59.38
N THR A 281 21.11 -39.33 59.74
CA THR A 281 22.10 -39.69 60.77
C THR A 281 23.52 -39.38 60.30
N LEU A 282 23.87 -39.71 59.06
CA LEU A 282 25.15 -39.33 58.44
C LEU A 282 25.35 -37.80 58.44
N ARG A 283 24.34 -37.03 58.03
CA ARG A 283 24.42 -35.55 58.06
C ARG A 283 24.58 -35.00 59.47
N LYS A 284 23.94 -35.60 60.49
CA LYS A 284 24.13 -35.22 61.90
C LYS A 284 25.55 -35.53 62.38
N GLN A 285 26.11 -36.69 62.02
CA GLN A 285 27.47 -37.06 62.38
C GLN A 285 28.51 -36.18 61.68
N ILE A 286 28.32 -35.87 60.38
CA ILE A 286 29.19 -34.95 59.63
C ILE A 286 29.15 -33.54 60.26
N LYS A 287 27.98 -33.05 60.67
CA LYS A 287 27.86 -31.78 61.39
C LYS A 287 28.45 -31.79 62.81
N ALA A 288 28.61 -32.96 63.43
CA ALA A 288 29.23 -33.09 64.74
C ALA A 288 30.75 -33.28 64.65
N ALA A 289 31.25 -33.69 63.48
CA ALA A 289 32.67 -33.89 63.19
C ALA A 289 33.33 -32.67 62.50
N ALA A 290 32.55 -31.65 62.16
CA ALA A 290 32.98 -30.35 61.62
C ALA A 290 32.77 -29.26 62.67
#